data_AF-M5IR80-F1
#
_entry.id   AF-M5IR80-F1
#
_cell.length_a   1.000
_cell.length_b   1.000
_cell.length_c   1.000
_cell.angle_alpha   90.00
_cell.angle_beta   90.00
_cell.angle_gamma   90.00
#
_symmetry.space_group_name_H-M   'P 1'
#
loop_
_entity.id
_entity.type
_entity.pdbx_description
1 polymer ?
#
loop_
_entity_poly.entity_id
_entity_poly.type
_entity_poly.pdbx_seq_one_letter_code
_entity_poly.pdbx_strand_id
1 'polypeptide(L)'
;MQIKRFIACAVLYLVVVGAIVYLFEGGSYELHLKFAFLGSDIEYTLNLPIAVWMILPPAILTIFCVLHMAYHGFKFYAFKRKISHDEKFYRDLGKEILLGLDTNKDFKTNFYKVPSQIARVLSPWDRYKEANIEGEELQNVLDTVRTVKNGEVADLKKFKLPKDNPLFIKNELNKIANLDGYYLETLKKPMGDQGEIVREARKKLINLGSLADIKKFAPDLDEKEIMTLIARFAKDEINLSNDEILELLNSDKISKDSFGISAATLKSKIAPDAVIGIFERLKNERQEAQEAYVYLLFEFEMLERAQEVLSGLEAGEYQNFRTLLYLRQNGKNVPTDLFFKHAHC
;
A
#
# COMPACT_ATOMS: atom_id res chain seq x y z
N MET A 1 -20.55 -20.22 -43.42
CA MET A 1 -21.62 -21.12 -43.90
C MET A 1 -21.70 -22.33 -42.98
N GLN A 2 -22.89 -22.76 -42.56
CA GLN A 2 -23.02 -24.05 -41.87
C GLN A 2 -22.51 -25.12 -42.83
N ILE A 3 -21.44 -25.85 -42.48
CA ILE A 3 -20.80 -26.90 -43.30
C ILE A 3 -21.86 -27.84 -43.91
N LYS A 4 -22.94 -28.09 -43.16
CA LYS A 4 -24.13 -28.83 -43.60
C LYS A 4 -24.77 -28.30 -44.89
N ARG A 5 -24.92 -26.98 -45.03
CA ARG A 5 -25.51 -26.33 -46.21
C ARG A 5 -24.59 -26.41 -47.43
N PHE A 6 -23.27 -26.26 -47.22
CA PHE A 6 -22.29 -26.40 -48.30
C PHE A 6 -22.28 -27.82 -48.87
N ILE A 7 -22.25 -28.84 -47.99
CA ILE A 7 -22.29 -30.25 -48.40
C ILE A 7 -23.59 -30.56 -49.15
N ALA A 8 -24.74 -30.07 -48.66
CA ALA A 8 -26.02 -30.28 -49.33
C ALA A 8 -26.06 -29.67 -50.73
N CYS A 9 -25.60 -28.42 -50.90
CA CYS A 9 -25.54 -27.77 -52.21
C CYS A 9 -24.53 -28.44 -53.16
N ALA A 10 -23.38 -28.87 -52.65
CA ALA A 10 -22.37 -29.55 -53.45
C ALA A 10 -22.84 -30.93 -53.94
N VAL A 11 -23.48 -31.72 -53.08
CA VAL A 11 -24.07 -33.02 -53.46
C VAL A 11 -25.19 -32.82 -54.49
N LEU A 12 -26.07 -31.84 -54.27
CA LEU A 12 -27.14 -31.51 -55.22
C LEU A 12 -26.55 -31.10 -56.59
N TYR A 13 -25.50 -30.29 -56.60
CA TYR A 13 -24.79 -29.92 -57.82
C TYR A 13 -24.22 -31.15 -58.56
N LEU A 14 -23.53 -32.06 -57.85
CA LEU A 14 -22.98 -33.28 -58.47
C LEU A 14 -24.09 -34.18 -59.05
N VAL A 15 -25.23 -34.32 -58.37
CA VAL A 15 -26.37 -35.11 -58.85
C VAL A 15 -27.01 -34.47 -60.10
N VAL A 16 -27.22 -33.15 -60.09
CA VAL A 16 -27.80 -32.42 -61.23
C VAL A 16 -26.88 -32.48 -62.45
N VAL A 17 -25.58 -32.19 -62.28
CA VAL A 17 -24.60 -32.25 -63.37
C VAL A 17 -24.49 -33.68 -63.90
N GLY A 18 -24.45 -34.68 -63.01
CA GLY A 18 -24.37 -36.08 -63.43
C GLY A 18 -25.60 -36.56 -64.19
N ALA A 19 -26.80 -36.20 -63.73
CA ALA A 19 -28.04 -36.52 -64.42
C ALA A 19 -28.12 -35.87 -65.81
N ILE A 20 -27.71 -34.60 -65.92
CA ILE A 20 -27.67 -33.89 -67.21
C ILE A 20 -26.69 -34.57 -68.17
N VAL A 21 -25.45 -34.85 -67.75
CA VAL A 21 -24.47 -35.49 -68.64
C VAL A 21 -24.91 -36.90 -69.04
N TYR A 22 -25.50 -37.67 -68.13
CA TYR A 22 -26.02 -39.00 -68.43
C TYR A 22 -27.17 -39.00 -69.45
N LEU A 23 -28.05 -37.99 -69.39
CA LEU A 23 -29.18 -37.86 -70.33
C LEU A 23 -28.75 -37.40 -71.74
N PHE A 24 -27.67 -36.63 -71.85
CA PHE A 24 -27.21 -36.05 -73.12
C PHE A 24 -26.11 -36.86 -73.81
N GLU A 25 -25.24 -37.55 -73.06
CA GLU A 25 -24.13 -38.34 -73.60
C GLU A 25 -24.19 -39.79 -73.09
N GLY A 26 -24.83 -40.67 -73.86
CA GLY A 26 -24.96 -42.11 -73.56
C GLY A 26 -23.73 -42.97 -73.87
N GLY A 27 -22.56 -42.35 -74.08
CA GLY A 27 -21.32 -43.05 -74.40
C GLY A 27 -20.58 -43.58 -73.16
N SER A 28 -19.83 -44.66 -73.33
CA SER A 28 -18.88 -45.18 -72.35
C SER A 28 -17.46 -45.01 -72.88
N TYR A 29 -16.55 -44.50 -72.04
CA TYR A 29 -15.12 -44.55 -72.33
C TYR A 29 -14.53 -45.81 -71.69
N GLU A 30 -13.84 -46.60 -72.50
CA GLU A 30 -13.00 -47.70 -72.02
C GLU A 30 -11.68 -47.10 -71.58
N LEU A 31 -11.39 -47.15 -70.28
CA LEU A 31 -10.10 -46.70 -69.78
C LEU A 31 -9.23 -47.92 -69.46
N HIS A 32 -8.17 -48.07 -70.25
CA HIS A 32 -7.13 -49.08 -70.03
C HIS A 32 -6.18 -48.56 -68.95
N LEU A 33 -6.45 -48.95 -67.70
CA LEU A 33 -5.56 -48.64 -66.59
C LEU A 33 -4.50 -49.75 -66.48
N LYS A 34 -3.26 -49.40 -66.82
CA LYS A 34 -2.10 -50.25 -66.53
C LYS A 34 -1.51 -49.79 -65.20
N PHE A 35 -1.62 -50.62 -64.18
CA PHE A 35 -0.95 -50.39 -62.90
C PHE A 35 0.19 -51.39 -62.74
N ALA A 36 1.41 -50.89 -62.60
CA ALA A 36 2.55 -51.68 -62.16
C ALA A 36 2.55 -51.68 -60.63
N PHE A 37 2.12 -52.78 -60.01
CA PHE A 37 2.23 -52.97 -58.56
C PHE A 37 3.04 -54.24 -58.30
N LEU A 38 4.15 -54.08 -57.56
CA LEU A 38 5.04 -55.15 -57.14
C LEU A 38 5.55 -56.05 -58.29
N GLY A 39 5.91 -55.47 -59.44
CA GLY A 39 6.60 -56.18 -60.53
C GLY A 39 5.73 -57.04 -61.46
N SER A 40 4.41 -57.04 -61.30
CA SER A 40 3.47 -57.59 -62.29
C SER A 40 2.62 -56.49 -62.90
N ASP A 41 2.60 -56.41 -64.23
CA ASP A 41 1.71 -55.53 -64.97
C ASP A 41 0.32 -56.15 -65.00
N ILE A 42 -0.63 -55.54 -64.29
CA ILE A 42 -2.02 -55.96 -64.31
C ILE A 42 -2.80 -54.91 -65.12
N GLU A 43 -3.34 -55.33 -66.26
CA GLU A 43 -4.19 -54.50 -67.10
C GLU A 43 -5.65 -54.68 -66.68
N TYR A 44 -6.27 -53.61 -66.17
CA TYR A 44 -7.69 -53.58 -65.89
C TYR A 44 -8.39 -52.65 -66.89
N THR A 45 -9.38 -53.19 -67.59
CA THR A 45 -10.27 -52.41 -68.46
C THR A 45 -11.50 -52.01 -67.66
N LEU A 46 -11.68 -50.70 -67.46
CA LEU A 46 -12.78 -50.16 -66.68
C LEU A 46 -13.66 -49.31 -67.60
N ASN A 47 -14.84 -49.85 -67.91
CA ASN A 47 -15.83 -49.20 -68.76
C ASN A 47 -16.72 -48.29 -67.90
N LEU A 48 -16.44 -46.99 -67.92
CA LEU A 48 -17.23 -45.99 -67.19
C LEU A 48 -18.01 -45.10 -68.16
N PRO A 49 -19.28 -44.80 -67.85
CA PRO A 49 -20.03 -43.77 -68.56
C PRO A 49 -19.33 -42.41 -68.53
N ILE A 50 -19.45 -41.62 -69.59
CA ILE A 50 -18.87 -40.26 -69.69
C ILE A 50 -19.30 -39.37 -68.51
N ALA A 51 -20.54 -39.56 -68.03
CA ALA A 51 -21.06 -38.88 -66.86
C ALA A 51 -20.16 -39.03 -65.61
N VAL A 52 -19.55 -40.21 -65.40
CA VAL A 52 -18.66 -40.43 -64.25
C VAL A 52 -17.36 -39.65 -64.39
N TRP A 53 -16.80 -39.60 -65.59
CA TRP A 53 -15.59 -38.83 -65.89
C TRP A 53 -15.77 -37.33 -65.70
N MET A 54 -16.95 -36.81 -66.07
CA MET A 54 -17.26 -35.39 -65.89
C MET A 54 -17.53 -35.00 -64.43
N ILE A 55 -18.05 -35.92 -63.62
CA ILE A 55 -18.31 -35.71 -62.18
C ILE A 55 -17.04 -35.87 -61.34
N LEU A 56 -16.04 -36.62 -61.82
CA LEU A 56 -14.85 -36.97 -61.03
C LEU A 56 -14.04 -35.74 -60.56
N PRO A 57 -13.64 -34.78 -61.43
CA PRO A 57 -12.92 -33.58 -60.98
C PRO A 57 -13.67 -32.72 -59.95
N PRO A 58 -14.96 -32.34 -60.15
CA PRO A 58 -15.69 -31.56 -59.15
C PRO A 58 -15.97 -32.35 -57.87
N ALA A 59 -16.10 -33.68 -57.93
CA ALA A 59 -16.21 -34.51 -56.73
C ALA A 59 -14.93 -34.47 -55.88
N ILE A 60 -13.76 -34.60 -56.51
CA ILE A 60 -12.46 -34.50 -55.83
C ILE A 60 -12.29 -33.11 -55.19
N LEU A 61 -12.60 -32.03 -55.92
CA LEU A 61 -12.55 -30.67 -55.38
C LEU A 61 -13.48 -30.48 -54.18
N THR A 62 -14.69 -31.05 -54.23
CA THR A 62 -15.64 -30.99 -53.11
C THR A 62 -15.06 -31.65 -51.86
N ILE A 63 -14.39 -32.80 -52.00
CA ILE A 63 -13.71 -33.49 -50.89
C ILE A 63 -12.62 -32.59 -50.29
N PHE A 64 -11.78 -31.97 -51.12
CA PHE A 64 -10.75 -31.03 -50.66
C PHE A 64 -11.33 -29.81 -49.93
N CYS A 65 -12.44 -29.24 -50.42
CA CYS A 65 -13.12 -28.14 -49.74
C CYS A 65 -13.66 -28.55 -48.36
N VAL A 66 -14.26 -29.74 -48.27
CA VAL A 66 -14.75 -30.29 -46.98
C VAL A 66 -13.60 -30.52 -46.02
N LEU A 67 -12.49 -31.10 -46.47
CA LEU A 67 -11.29 -31.30 -45.65
C LEU A 67 -10.69 -29.97 -45.17
N HIS A 68 -10.58 -28.96 -46.05
CA HIS A 68 -10.08 -27.64 -45.67
C HIS A 68 -10.97 -26.96 -44.63
N MET A 69 -12.29 -27.02 -44.78
CA MET A 69 -13.22 -26.49 -43.77
C MET A 69 -13.17 -27.27 -42.47
N ALA A 70 -13.05 -28.60 -42.52
CA ALA A 70 -12.88 -29.44 -41.34
C ALA A 70 -11.58 -29.12 -40.60
N TYR A 71 -10.48 -28.86 -41.31
CA TYR A 71 -9.20 -28.46 -40.74
C TYR A 71 -9.30 -27.12 -39.98
N HIS A 72 -9.88 -26.08 -40.59
CA HIS A 72 -10.07 -24.79 -39.91
C HIS A 72 -11.05 -24.90 -38.74
N GLY A 73 -12.11 -25.70 -38.89
CA GLY A 73 -13.05 -25.99 -37.81
C GLY A 73 -12.37 -26.71 -36.64
N PHE A 74 -11.52 -27.70 -36.92
CA PHE A 74 -10.75 -28.42 -35.91
C PHE A 74 -9.72 -27.52 -35.23
N LYS A 75 -9.00 -26.69 -35.99
CA LYS A 75 -8.05 -25.70 -35.44
C LYS A 75 -8.75 -24.73 -34.49
N PHE A 76 -9.91 -24.22 -34.87
CA PHE A 76 -10.73 -23.33 -34.04
C PHE A 76 -11.27 -24.06 -32.80
N TYR A 77 -11.73 -25.30 -32.95
CA TYR A 77 -12.18 -26.13 -31.83
C TYR A 77 -11.05 -26.41 -30.83
N ALA A 78 -9.87 -26.79 -31.32
CA ALA A 78 -8.69 -27.01 -30.49
C ALA A 78 -8.28 -25.73 -29.75
N PHE A 79 -8.33 -24.57 -30.41
CA PHE A 79 -8.08 -23.27 -29.79
C PHE A 79 -9.10 -22.95 -28.69
N LYS A 80 -10.39 -23.11 -28.98
CA LYS A 80 -11.48 -22.90 -28.01
C LYS A 80 -11.34 -23.83 -26.80
N ARG A 81 -10.97 -25.09 -27.03
CA ARG A 81 -10.74 -26.07 -25.96
C ARG A 81 -9.54 -25.69 -25.08
N LYS A 82 -8.44 -25.19 -25.66
CA LYS A 82 -7.29 -24.68 -24.90
C LYS A 82 -7.68 -23.50 -24.01
N ILE A 83 -8.40 -22.52 -24.54
CA ILE A 83 -8.88 -21.37 -23.74
C ILE A 83 -9.79 -21.83 -22.60
N SER A 84 -10.75 -22.73 -22.87
CA SER A 84 -11.65 -23.23 -21.83
C SER A 84 -10.92 -24.03 -20.73
N HIS A 85 -9.87 -24.76 -21.10
CA HIS A 85 -9.00 -25.43 -20.13
C HIS A 85 -8.21 -24.41 -19.29
N ASP A 86 -7.63 -23.39 -19.93
CA ASP A 86 -6.86 -22.34 -19.25
C ASP A 86 -7.75 -21.50 -18.32
N GLU A 87 -9.02 -21.27 -18.66
CA GLU A 87 -9.97 -20.60 -17.75
C GLU A 87 -10.19 -21.40 -16.46
N LYS A 88 -10.40 -22.71 -16.56
CA LYS A 88 -10.54 -23.58 -15.39
C LYS A 88 -9.26 -23.57 -14.55
N PHE A 89 -8.12 -23.67 -15.21
CA PHE A 89 -6.82 -23.63 -14.56
C PHE A 89 -6.55 -22.29 -13.85
N TYR A 90 -6.99 -21.16 -14.42
CA TYR A 90 -6.93 -19.84 -13.79
C TYR A 90 -7.83 -19.75 -12.55
N ARG A 91 -9.03 -20.33 -12.60
CA ARG A 91 -9.91 -20.40 -11.41
C ARG A 91 -9.28 -21.22 -10.29
N ASP A 92 -8.62 -22.33 -10.64
CA ASP A 92 -7.95 -23.16 -9.64
C ASP A 92 -6.69 -22.49 -9.09
N LEU A 93 -5.90 -21.80 -9.92
CA LEU A 93 -4.81 -20.93 -9.47
C LEU A 93 -5.34 -19.86 -8.50
N GLY A 94 -6.43 -19.17 -8.85
CA GLY A 94 -7.05 -18.16 -8.00
C GLY A 94 -7.46 -18.73 -6.63
N LYS A 95 -8.04 -19.93 -6.60
CA LYS A 95 -8.36 -20.63 -5.35
C LYS A 95 -7.10 -20.94 -4.54
N GLU A 96 -6.06 -21.49 -5.16
CA GLU A 96 -4.81 -21.84 -4.48
C GLU A 96 -4.12 -20.60 -3.92
N ILE A 97 -4.08 -19.50 -4.67
CA ILE A 97 -3.56 -18.20 -4.21
C ILE A 97 -4.36 -17.69 -3.02
N LEU A 98 -5.70 -17.69 -3.10
CA LEU A 98 -6.57 -17.22 -2.02
C LEU A 98 -6.48 -18.09 -0.77
N LEU A 99 -6.25 -19.40 -0.93
CA LEU A 99 -6.04 -20.34 0.19
C LEU A 99 -4.62 -20.31 0.74
N GLY A 100 -3.71 -19.53 0.15
CA GLY A 100 -2.32 -19.50 0.59
C GLY A 100 -1.62 -20.84 0.34
N LEU A 101 -1.85 -21.49 -0.80
CA LEU A 101 -1.09 -22.66 -1.27
C LEU A 101 0.02 -22.27 -2.27
N ASP A 102 1.17 -22.92 -2.16
CA ASP A 102 2.29 -22.67 -3.09
C ASP A 102 1.95 -23.25 -4.45
N THR A 103 1.90 -22.37 -5.44
CA THR A 103 1.45 -22.75 -6.79
C THR A 103 2.59 -22.62 -7.78
N ASN A 104 3.12 -23.75 -8.26
CA ASN A 104 4.12 -23.82 -9.32
C ASN A 104 3.48 -23.99 -10.72
N LYS A 105 2.27 -23.46 -10.90
CA LYS A 105 1.49 -23.62 -12.12
C LYS A 105 1.79 -22.48 -13.08
N ASP A 106 2.61 -22.76 -14.09
CA ASP A 106 2.94 -21.80 -15.15
C ASP A 106 2.05 -21.98 -16.39
N PHE A 107 1.44 -20.89 -16.81
CA PHE A 107 0.63 -20.83 -18.01
C PHE A 107 1.56 -20.69 -19.23
N LYS A 108 1.63 -21.73 -20.06
CA LYS A 108 2.38 -21.69 -21.32
C LYS A 108 1.72 -20.81 -22.39
N THR A 109 0.45 -20.46 -22.22
CA THR A 109 -0.32 -19.66 -23.17
C THR A 109 -0.21 -18.16 -22.86
N ASN A 110 0.18 -17.35 -23.85
CA ASN A 110 0.36 -15.89 -23.72
C ASN A 110 -0.87 -15.18 -23.14
N PHE A 111 -2.09 -15.69 -23.40
CA PHE A 111 -3.35 -15.08 -22.96
C PHE A 111 -3.53 -15.03 -21.44
N TYR A 112 -3.05 -16.04 -20.70
CA TYR A 112 -3.27 -16.15 -19.26
C TYR A 112 -2.01 -15.91 -18.42
N LYS A 113 -0.86 -15.72 -19.07
CA LYS A 113 0.41 -15.47 -18.39
C LYS A 113 0.39 -14.18 -17.57
N VAL A 114 0.00 -13.05 -18.17
CA VAL A 114 -0.11 -11.75 -17.49
C VAL A 114 -1.19 -11.76 -16.39
N PRO A 115 -2.43 -12.24 -16.64
CA PRO A 115 -3.44 -12.38 -15.57
C PRO A 115 -2.98 -13.26 -14.40
N SER A 116 -2.22 -14.32 -14.66
CA SER A 116 -1.70 -15.20 -13.60
C SER A 116 -0.65 -14.52 -12.74
N GLN A 117 0.24 -13.72 -13.34
CA GLN A 117 1.23 -12.92 -12.61
C GLN A 117 0.55 -11.83 -11.77
N ILE A 118 -0.43 -11.12 -12.33
CA ILE A 118 -1.24 -10.14 -11.59
C ILE A 118 -1.93 -10.79 -10.40
N ALA A 119 -2.56 -11.96 -10.58
CA ALA A 119 -3.23 -12.68 -9.49
C ALA A 119 -2.26 -13.06 -8.36
N ARG A 120 -1.02 -13.46 -8.70
CA ARG A 120 0.03 -13.76 -7.72
C ARG A 120 0.43 -12.49 -6.94
N VAL A 121 0.65 -11.38 -7.62
CA VAL A 121 1.04 -10.08 -7.00
C VAL A 121 -0.07 -9.52 -6.10
N LEU A 122 -1.33 -9.67 -6.49
CA LEU A 122 -2.49 -9.24 -5.71
C LEU A 122 -2.86 -10.20 -4.57
N SER A 123 -2.09 -11.28 -4.38
CA SER A 123 -2.32 -12.21 -3.29
C SER A 123 -2.31 -11.51 -1.93
N PRO A 124 -3.28 -11.78 -1.05
CA PRO A 124 -3.32 -11.21 0.29
C PRO A 124 -2.24 -11.77 1.22
N TRP A 125 -1.56 -12.86 0.83
CA TRP A 125 -0.63 -13.61 1.67
C TRP A 125 0.83 -13.18 1.54
N ASP A 126 1.10 -12.04 0.90
CA ASP A 126 2.43 -11.44 0.75
C ASP A 126 3.54 -12.32 0.12
N ARG A 127 3.21 -13.55 -0.31
CA ARG A 127 4.18 -14.57 -0.80
C ARG A 127 4.82 -14.26 -2.15
N TYR A 128 4.21 -13.41 -2.95
CA TYR A 128 4.67 -13.08 -4.31
C TYR A 128 4.95 -11.58 -4.50
N LYS A 129 5.29 -10.86 -3.42
CA LYS A 129 5.55 -9.41 -3.45
C LYS A 129 6.59 -8.99 -4.49
N GLU A 130 7.57 -9.84 -4.77
CA GLU A 130 8.68 -9.61 -5.69
C GLU A 130 8.43 -10.15 -7.11
N ALA A 131 7.27 -10.76 -7.37
CA ALA A 131 6.97 -11.31 -8.69
C ALA A 131 6.87 -10.19 -9.74
N ASN A 132 7.59 -10.33 -10.85
CA ASN A 132 7.52 -9.40 -11.96
C ASN A 132 6.38 -9.77 -12.92
N ILE A 133 5.80 -8.74 -13.54
CA ILE A 133 4.72 -8.88 -14.52
C ILE A 133 5.30 -8.60 -15.91
N GLU A 134 4.96 -9.46 -16.86
CA GLU A 134 5.30 -9.21 -18.26
C GLU A 134 4.44 -8.07 -18.81
N GLY A 135 5.10 -6.99 -19.23
CA GLY A 135 4.49 -5.76 -19.73
C GLY A 135 5.09 -4.54 -19.06
N GLU A 136 5.77 -3.69 -19.84
CA GLU A 136 6.50 -2.52 -19.34
C GLU A 136 5.61 -1.57 -18.53
N GLU A 137 4.38 -1.32 -18.97
CA GLU A 137 3.44 -0.44 -18.28
C GLU A 137 3.01 -0.98 -16.91
N LEU A 138 2.65 -2.28 -16.83
CA LEU A 138 2.18 -2.90 -15.59
C LEU A 138 3.31 -3.07 -14.58
N GLN A 139 4.51 -3.40 -15.06
CA GLN A 139 5.70 -3.49 -14.23
C GLN A 139 6.05 -2.11 -13.64
N ASN A 140 6.02 -1.05 -14.45
CA ASN A 140 6.27 0.33 -13.98
C ASN A 140 5.27 0.76 -12.88
N VAL A 141 3.99 0.40 -13.04
CA VAL A 141 2.96 0.65 -12.00
C VAL A 141 3.28 -0.14 -10.73
N LEU A 142 3.62 -1.42 -10.86
CA LEU A 142 3.94 -2.28 -9.72
C LEU A 142 5.16 -1.77 -8.95
N ASP A 143 6.22 -1.37 -9.66
CA ASP A 143 7.43 -0.84 -9.06
C ASP A 143 7.15 0.49 -8.37
N THR A 144 6.34 1.37 -8.96
CA THR A 144 5.85 2.60 -8.30
C THR A 144 5.12 2.27 -6.99
N VAL A 145 4.24 1.27 -7.00
CA VAL A 145 3.51 0.83 -5.80
C VAL A 145 4.46 0.25 -4.76
N ARG A 146 5.48 -0.51 -5.16
CA ARG A 146 6.51 -1.06 -4.27
C ARG A 146 7.33 0.06 -3.63
N THR A 147 7.81 1.02 -4.41
CA THR A 147 8.55 2.21 -3.94
C THR A 147 7.74 2.93 -2.85
N VAL A 148 6.46 3.23 -3.10
CA VAL A 148 5.58 3.87 -2.10
C VAL A 148 5.37 2.96 -0.88
N LYS A 149 5.24 1.64 -1.07
CA LYS A 149 5.08 0.72 0.07
C LYS A 149 6.32 0.61 0.94
N ASN A 150 7.50 0.67 0.35
CA ASN A 150 8.81 0.59 1.00
C ASN A 150 9.20 1.89 1.73
N GLY A 151 8.38 2.94 1.62
CA GLY A 151 8.61 4.21 2.32
C GLY A 151 9.32 5.25 1.47
N GLU A 152 9.58 4.99 0.20
CA GLU A 152 10.19 5.94 -0.73
C GLU A 152 9.15 6.84 -1.42
N VAL A 153 9.60 7.99 -1.93
CA VAL A 153 8.75 8.95 -2.65
C VAL A 153 8.70 8.57 -4.13
N ALA A 154 7.50 8.37 -4.67
CA ALA A 154 7.31 8.09 -6.09
C ALA A 154 6.50 9.20 -6.80
N ASP A 155 6.76 9.40 -8.10
CA ASP A 155 6.01 10.35 -8.90
C ASP A 155 4.67 9.75 -9.36
N LEU A 156 3.62 10.06 -8.61
CA LEU A 156 2.25 9.63 -8.91
C LEU A 156 1.51 10.56 -9.88
N LYS A 157 2.12 11.66 -10.37
CA LYS A 157 1.45 12.63 -11.25
C LYS A 157 0.95 11.99 -12.54
N LYS A 158 1.69 11.01 -13.06
CA LYS A 158 1.35 10.27 -14.29
C LYS A 158 0.03 9.51 -14.19
N PHE A 159 -0.37 9.10 -12.99
CA PHE A 159 -1.54 8.23 -12.76
C PHE A 159 -2.82 9.00 -12.42
N LYS A 160 -2.77 10.33 -12.27
CA LYS A 160 -3.93 11.20 -11.97
C LYS A 160 -4.83 10.64 -10.85
N LEU A 161 -4.22 10.20 -9.74
CA LEU A 161 -4.95 9.58 -8.63
C LEU A 161 -5.79 10.62 -7.87
N PRO A 162 -6.98 10.23 -7.36
CA PRO A 162 -7.77 11.08 -6.47
C PRO A 162 -7.06 11.26 -5.12
N LYS A 163 -7.35 12.37 -4.44
CA LYS A 163 -6.74 12.73 -3.14
C LYS A 163 -7.07 11.76 -2.00
N ASP A 164 -8.19 11.04 -2.12
CA ASP A 164 -8.65 10.03 -1.17
C ASP A 164 -7.99 8.64 -1.40
N ASN A 165 -7.15 8.50 -2.44
CA ASN A 165 -6.53 7.21 -2.73
C ASN A 165 -5.51 6.82 -1.64
N PRO A 166 -5.57 5.59 -1.08
CA PRO A 166 -4.60 5.13 -0.07
C PRO A 166 -3.13 5.23 -0.51
N LEU A 167 -2.85 5.00 -1.80
CA LEU A 167 -1.50 5.14 -2.36
C LEU A 167 -1.05 6.61 -2.41
N PHE A 168 -1.98 7.51 -2.72
CA PHE A 168 -1.71 8.95 -2.71
C PHE A 168 -1.40 9.41 -1.28
N ILE A 169 -2.25 9.04 -0.31
CA ILE A 169 -2.06 9.35 1.11
C ILE A 169 -0.71 8.81 1.59
N LYS A 170 -0.41 7.52 1.34
CA LYS A 170 0.87 6.92 1.75
C LYS A 170 2.07 7.59 1.10
N ASN A 171 1.99 7.99 -0.16
CA ASN A 171 3.08 8.71 -0.82
C ASN A 171 3.27 10.13 -0.25
N GLU A 172 2.18 10.82 0.10
CA GLU A 172 2.28 12.12 0.80
C GLU A 172 2.88 11.96 2.21
N LEU A 173 2.54 10.89 2.93
CA LEU A 173 3.18 10.54 4.20
C LEU A 173 4.68 10.26 4.03
N ASN A 174 5.07 9.51 3.00
CA ASN A 174 6.49 9.26 2.69
C ASN A 174 7.23 10.55 2.32
N LYS A 175 6.59 11.48 1.60
CA LYS A 175 7.17 12.80 1.32
C LYS A 175 7.38 13.59 2.59
N ILE A 176 6.41 13.58 3.50
CA ILE A 176 6.57 14.19 4.81
C ILE A 176 7.75 13.54 5.55
N ALA A 177 7.88 12.22 5.52
CA ALA A 177 8.94 11.49 6.22
C ALA A 177 10.35 11.74 5.64
N ASN A 178 10.52 11.78 4.32
CA ASN A 178 11.84 11.80 3.67
C ASN A 178 12.26 13.17 3.13
N LEU A 179 11.33 14.08 2.82
CA LEU A 179 11.67 15.41 2.30
C LEU A 179 11.69 16.44 3.43
N ASP A 180 12.84 17.08 3.59
CA ASP A 180 13.01 18.18 4.54
C ASP A 180 12.22 19.41 4.06
N GLY A 181 11.44 20.01 4.97
CA GLY A 181 10.63 21.21 4.69
C GLY A 181 9.30 20.97 3.97
N TYR A 182 9.04 19.78 3.42
CA TYR A 182 7.75 19.48 2.76
C TYR A 182 6.55 19.52 3.72
N TYR A 183 6.79 19.20 5.00
CA TYR A 183 5.78 19.34 6.04
C TYR A 183 5.29 20.79 6.19
N LEU A 184 6.15 21.81 6.00
CA LEU A 184 5.76 23.22 6.04
C LEU A 184 4.89 23.61 4.84
N GLU A 185 5.20 23.12 3.65
CA GLU A 185 4.38 23.36 2.46
C GLU A 185 3.00 22.70 2.57
N THR A 186 2.96 21.53 3.21
CA THR A 186 1.71 20.81 3.47
C THR A 186 0.83 21.55 4.46
N LEU A 187 1.43 22.09 5.54
CA LEU A 187 0.73 22.89 6.55
C LEU A 187 0.30 24.29 6.07
N LYS A 188 0.97 24.86 5.05
CA LYS A 188 0.55 26.11 4.39
C LYS A 188 -0.70 25.96 3.53
N LYS A 189 -1.01 24.75 3.07
CA LYS A 189 -2.20 24.51 2.24
C LYS A 189 -3.43 24.43 3.14
N PRO A 190 -4.50 25.19 2.86
CA PRO A 190 -5.77 24.99 3.53
C PRO A 190 -6.38 23.70 2.98
N MET A 191 -5.91 22.54 3.45
CA MET A 191 -6.67 21.31 3.28
C MET A 191 -7.85 21.40 4.23
N GLY A 192 -9.05 21.53 3.65
CA GLY A 192 -10.26 21.19 4.36
C GLY A 192 -10.10 19.78 4.91
N ASP A 193 -10.37 19.66 6.21
CA ASP A 193 -10.16 18.51 7.08
C ASP A 193 -8.74 18.26 7.62
N GLN A 194 -8.77 18.06 8.94
CA GLN A 194 -7.78 17.48 9.84
C GLN A 194 -7.42 16.05 9.42
N GLY A 195 -7.01 15.85 8.16
CA GLY A 195 -6.67 14.56 7.61
C GLY A 195 -5.39 13.98 8.23
N GLU A 196 -5.24 12.66 8.13
CA GLU A 196 -4.07 11.91 8.65
C GLU A 196 -2.72 12.53 8.23
N ILE A 197 -2.66 13.11 7.03
CA ILE A 197 -1.49 13.82 6.47
C ILE A 197 -1.11 15.05 7.30
N VAL A 198 -2.10 15.86 7.72
CA VAL A 198 -1.87 17.09 8.50
C VAL A 198 -1.37 16.74 9.90
N ARG A 199 -1.91 15.67 10.50
CA ARG A 199 -1.48 15.20 11.82
C ARG A 199 -0.03 14.72 11.80
N GLU A 200 0.36 13.93 10.82
CA GLU A 200 1.75 13.46 10.70
C GLU A 200 2.71 14.59 10.32
N ALA A 201 2.29 15.55 9.48
CA ALA A 201 3.05 16.77 9.22
C ALA A 201 3.26 17.60 10.50
N ARG A 202 2.24 17.74 11.34
CA ARG A 202 2.33 18.42 12.64
C ARG A 202 3.28 17.72 13.60
N LYS A 203 3.18 16.39 13.73
CA LYS A 203 4.12 15.61 14.55
C LYS A 203 5.56 15.80 14.10
N LYS A 204 5.81 15.76 12.77
CA LYS A 204 7.16 16.00 12.24
C LYS A 204 7.63 17.44 12.50
N LEU A 205 6.74 18.43 12.38
CA LEU A 205 7.03 19.82 12.76
C LEU A 205 7.42 19.95 14.24
N ILE A 206 6.73 19.28 15.15
CA ILE A 206 7.05 19.35 16.59
C ILE A 206 8.37 18.65 16.91
N ASN A 207 8.72 17.60 16.18
CA ASN A 207 9.97 16.85 16.39
C ASN A 207 11.20 17.51 15.77
N LEU A 208 11.06 18.25 14.66
CA LEU A 208 12.21 18.76 13.88
C LEU A 208 12.14 20.26 13.55
N GLY A 209 10.96 20.85 13.64
CA GLY A 209 10.69 22.23 13.22
C GLY A 209 11.28 23.28 14.16
N SER A 210 11.37 24.50 13.62
CA SER A 210 11.73 25.70 14.35
C SER A 210 10.56 26.21 15.20
N LEU A 211 10.86 26.93 16.28
CA LEU A 211 9.84 27.50 17.16
C LEU A 211 8.91 28.49 16.45
N ALA A 212 9.44 29.28 15.51
CA ALA A 212 8.66 30.22 14.72
C ALA A 212 7.61 29.51 13.84
N ASP A 213 7.97 28.36 13.28
CA ASP A 213 7.05 27.55 12.48
C ASP A 213 6.02 26.84 13.35
N ILE A 214 6.40 26.37 14.54
CA ILE A 214 5.49 25.75 15.51
C ILE A 214 4.43 26.76 15.95
N LYS A 215 4.83 27.96 16.37
CA LYS A 215 3.89 29.03 16.77
C LYS A 215 2.94 29.45 15.62
N LYS A 216 3.39 29.34 14.37
CA LYS A 216 2.60 29.74 13.19
C LYS A 216 1.62 28.67 12.71
N PHE A 217 2.02 27.39 12.74
CA PHE A 217 1.24 26.30 12.14
C PHE A 217 0.58 25.35 13.16
N ALA A 218 0.94 25.44 14.44
CA ALA A 218 0.36 24.68 15.54
C ALA A 218 0.11 25.58 16.77
N PRO A 219 -0.84 26.53 16.70
CA PRO A 219 -1.16 27.41 17.82
C PRO A 219 -1.80 26.66 19.01
N ASP A 220 -2.55 25.60 18.72
CA ASP A 220 -3.14 24.71 19.72
C ASP A 220 -2.29 23.46 19.88
N LEU A 221 -1.35 23.50 20.84
CA LEU A 221 -0.53 22.35 21.22
C LEU A 221 -1.29 21.47 22.22
N ASP A 222 -1.12 20.15 22.09
CA ASP A 222 -1.57 19.18 23.09
C ASP A 222 -0.49 18.93 24.16
N GLU A 223 -0.86 18.43 25.33
CA GLU A 223 0.06 18.14 26.45
C GLU A 223 1.29 17.33 26.02
N LYS A 224 1.09 16.27 25.22
CA LYS A 224 2.18 15.42 24.71
C LYS A 224 3.13 16.18 23.78
N GLU A 225 2.59 17.11 22.99
CA GLU A 225 3.36 17.94 22.07
C GLU A 225 4.22 18.93 22.85
N ILE A 226 3.66 19.53 23.92
CA ILE A 226 4.38 20.44 24.82
C ILE A 226 5.52 19.70 25.53
N MET A 227 5.26 18.52 26.09
CA MET A 227 6.28 17.70 26.75
C MET A 227 7.40 17.31 25.77
N THR A 228 7.06 17.05 24.50
CA THR A 228 8.07 16.76 23.46
C THR A 228 8.95 17.98 23.19
N LEU A 229 8.40 19.19 23.15
CA LEU A 229 9.18 20.42 22.98
C LEU A 229 10.12 20.68 24.17
N ILE A 230 9.66 20.44 25.40
CA ILE A 230 10.47 20.57 26.61
C ILE A 230 11.61 19.54 26.60
N ALA A 231 11.34 18.30 26.18
CA ALA A 231 12.37 17.28 26.02
C ALA A 231 13.40 17.63 24.92
N ARG A 232 12.96 18.24 23.80
CA ARG A 232 13.87 18.74 22.75
C ARG A 232 14.76 19.85 23.27
N PHE A 233 14.22 20.76 24.08
CA PHE A 233 14.99 21.82 24.71
C PHE A 233 16.04 21.24 25.67
N ALA A 234 15.66 20.23 26.45
CA ALA A 234 16.59 19.55 27.35
C ALA A 234 17.76 18.87 26.61
N LYS A 235 17.56 18.47 25.35
CA LYS A 235 18.55 17.86 24.45
C LYS A 235 19.34 18.86 23.59
N ASP A 236 19.18 20.17 23.81
CA ASP A 236 19.76 21.25 22.99
C ASP A 236 19.32 21.26 21.50
N GLU A 237 18.22 20.60 21.15
CA GLU A 237 17.72 20.54 19.77
C GLU A 237 16.91 21.79 19.38
N ILE A 238 16.49 22.58 20.37
CA ILE A 238 15.74 23.82 20.20
C ILE A 238 16.13 24.81 21.30
N ASN A 239 16.23 26.09 20.96
CA ASN A 239 16.43 27.15 21.94
C ASN A 239 15.08 27.76 22.28
N LEU A 240 14.63 27.57 23.52
CA LEU A 240 13.44 28.21 24.09
C LEU A 240 13.91 29.32 25.03
N SER A 241 13.26 30.49 24.98
CA SER A 241 13.45 31.50 26.02
C SER A 241 12.62 31.18 27.27
N ASN A 242 13.02 31.74 28.42
CA ASN A 242 12.33 31.50 29.69
C ASN A 242 10.85 31.91 29.65
N ASP A 243 10.53 33.00 28.95
CA ASP A 243 9.14 33.47 28.78
C ASP A 243 8.32 32.52 27.88
N GLU A 244 8.95 31.90 26.87
CA GLU A 244 8.27 30.94 25.99
C GLU A 244 7.98 29.61 26.68
N ILE A 245 8.88 29.18 27.57
CA ILE A 245 8.63 28.00 28.42
C ILE A 245 7.44 28.28 29.33
N LEU A 246 7.36 29.48 29.90
CA LEU A 246 6.23 29.89 30.73
C LEU A 246 4.92 29.91 29.92
N GLU A 247 4.91 30.49 28.71
CA GLU A 247 3.72 30.49 27.84
C GLU A 247 3.24 29.07 27.50
N LEU A 248 4.16 28.16 27.19
CA LEU A 248 3.83 26.76 26.88
C LEU A 248 3.26 26.03 28.11
N LEU A 249 3.91 26.21 29.27
CA LEU A 249 3.51 25.57 30.53
C LEU A 249 2.24 26.16 31.15
N ASN A 250 1.86 27.39 30.78
CA ASN A 250 0.64 28.03 31.25
C ASN A 250 -0.62 27.62 30.47
N SER A 251 -0.49 26.71 29.49
CA SER A 251 -1.66 26.22 28.76
C SER A 251 -2.61 25.40 29.66
N ASP A 252 -3.92 25.58 29.47
CA ASP A 252 -4.98 24.90 30.25
C ASP A 252 -4.99 23.37 30.11
N LYS A 253 -4.18 22.82 29.21
CA LYS A 253 -4.17 21.39 28.84
C LYS A 253 -3.11 20.56 29.58
N ILE A 254 -2.27 21.18 30.40
CA ILE A 254 -1.18 20.49 31.10
C ILE A 254 -1.67 19.93 32.43
N SER A 255 -1.42 18.64 32.66
CA SER A 255 -1.72 18.00 33.94
C SER A 255 -0.66 18.30 35.02
N LYS A 256 -1.07 18.15 36.27
CA LYS A 256 -0.22 18.19 37.46
C LYS A 256 1.07 17.36 37.34
N ASP A 257 1.00 16.17 36.73
CA ASP A 257 2.14 15.26 36.59
C ASP A 257 3.16 15.79 35.58
N SER A 258 2.67 16.39 34.48
CA SER A 258 3.49 17.00 33.44
C SER A 258 4.27 18.23 33.94
N PHE A 259 3.76 18.97 34.92
CA PHE A 259 4.52 20.03 35.59
C PHE A 259 5.72 19.48 36.37
N GLY A 260 5.54 18.37 37.08
CA GLY A 260 6.63 17.70 37.82
C GLY A 260 7.74 17.21 36.89
N ILE A 261 7.37 16.57 35.78
CA ILE A 261 8.32 16.08 34.76
C ILE A 261 9.05 17.26 34.10
N SER A 262 8.32 18.34 33.79
CA SER A 262 8.92 19.56 33.23
C SER A 262 9.92 20.20 34.19
N ALA A 263 9.58 20.30 35.48
CA ALA A 263 10.49 20.81 36.51
C ALA A 263 11.77 19.97 36.61
N ALA A 264 11.63 18.64 36.65
CA ALA A 264 12.76 17.70 36.70
C ALA A 264 13.63 17.75 35.43
N THR A 265 13.04 18.07 34.27
CA THR A 265 13.74 18.17 32.99
C THR A 265 14.44 19.53 32.81
N LEU A 266 13.80 20.62 33.27
CA LEU A 266 14.33 21.97 33.14
C LEU A 266 15.43 22.28 34.17
N LYS A 267 15.39 21.67 35.37
CA LYS A 267 16.43 21.86 36.41
C LYS A 267 17.83 21.50 35.94
N SER A 268 17.97 20.53 35.03
CA SER A 268 19.28 20.08 34.53
C SER A 268 19.88 21.01 33.48
N LYS A 269 19.11 21.95 32.92
CA LYS A 269 19.53 22.75 31.77
C LYS A 269 19.48 24.25 31.98
N ILE A 270 18.53 24.74 32.77
CA ILE A 270 18.35 26.16 33.03
C ILE A 270 18.98 26.50 34.39
N ALA A 271 19.49 27.72 34.52
CA ALA A 271 20.00 28.22 35.78
C ALA A 271 18.94 28.12 36.90
N PRO A 272 19.32 27.72 38.13
CA PRO A 272 18.39 27.52 39.24
C PRO A 272 17.41 28.69 39.45
N ASP A 273 17.92 29.93 39.44
CA ASP A 273 17.11 31.14 39.64
C ASP A 273 16.04 31.34 38.56
N ALA A 274 16.37 30.99 37.30
CA ALA A 274 15.45 31.14 36.17
C ALA A 274 14.36 30.07 36.18
N VAL A 275 14.68 28.82 36.53
CA VAL A 275 13.66 27.76 36.69
C VAL A 275 12.71 28.08 37.84
N ILE A 276 13.25 28.50 38.98
CA ILE A 276 12.46 28.89 40.14
C ILE A 276 11.53 30.05 39.77
N GLY A 277 12.03 31.08 39.07
CA GLY A 277 11.20 32.20 38.64
C GLY A 277 10.06 31.83 37.69
N ILE A 278 10.28 30.85 36.78
CA ILE A 278 9.23 30.35 35.88
C ILE A 278 8.14 29.64 36.70
N PHE A 279 8.52 28.69 37.57
CA PHE A 279 7.56 27.92 38.36
C PHE A 279 6.88 28.74 39.47
N GLU A 280 7.52 29.80 39.96
CA GLU A 280 6.92 30.75 40.90
C GLU A 280 5.76 31.51 40.23
N ARG A 281 5.95 31.98 39.00
CA ARG A 281 4.90 32.62 38.21
C ARG A 281 3.78 31.63 37.87
N LEU A 282 4.14 30.42 37.43
CA LEU A 282 3.16 29.36 37.14
C LEU A 282 2.33 28.98 38.38
N LYS A 283 2.92 28.96 39.58
CA LYS A 283 2.18 28.71 40.83
C LYS A 283 1.09 29.75 41.09
N ASN A 284 1.37 31.02 40.78
CA ASN A 284 0.43 32.11 41.00
C ASN A 284 -0.76 32.06 40.03
N GLU A 285 -0.58 31.44 38.86
CA GLU A 285 -1.61 31.29 37.83
C GLU A 285 -2.36 29.95 37.95
N ARG A 286 -1.66 28.87 38.35
CA ARG A 286 -2.21 27.51 38.48
C ARG A 286 -1.77 26.82 39.76
N GLN A 287 -2.74 26.44 40.60
CA GLN A 287 -2.50 25.68 41.84
C GLN A 287 -1.83 24.32 41.58
N GLU A 288 -2.04 23.72 40.41
CA GLU A 288 -1.40 22.44 40.02
C GLU A 288 0.12 22.52 39.87
N ALA A 289 0.67 23.70 39.55
CA ALA A 289 2.11 23.92 39.44
C ALA A 289 2.81 24.04 40.81
N GLN A 290 2.04 24.11 41.91
CA GLN A 290 2.56 24.31 43.26
C GLN A 290 3.45 23.16 43.74
N GLU A 291 3.09 21.91 43.44
CA GLU A 291 3.93 20.76 43.79
C GLU A 291 5.27 20.78 43.07
N ALA A 292 5.27 21.13 41.78
CA ALA A 292 6.47 21.21 40.98
C ALA A 292 7.38 22.36 41.41
N TYR A 293 6.82 23.49 41.84
CA TYR A 293 7.58 24.60 42.42
C TYR A 293 8.25 24.19 43.74
N VAL A 294 7.50 23.55 44.64
CA VAL A 294 8.05 23.07 45.93
C VAL A 294 9.12 21.99 45.72
N TYR A 295 8.94 21.10 44.72
CA TYR A 295 9.98 20.15 44.30
C TYR A 295 11.30 20.84 43.98
N LEU A 296 11.26 21.87 43.12
CA LEU A 296 12.45 22.61 42.71
C LEU A 296 13.12 23.31 43.89
N LEU A 297 12.35 23.90 44.79
CA LEU A 297 12.91 24.53 46.00
C LEU A 297 13.65 23.52 46.88
N PHE A 298 13.16 22.28 46.99
CA PHE A 298 13.88 21.21 47.69
C PHE A 298 15.11 20.75 46.91
N GLU A 299 15.04 20.57 45.60
CA GLU A 299 16.18 20.18 44.77
C GLU A 299 17.33 21.20 44.84
N PHE A 300 17.02 22.49 44.90
CA PHE A 300 18.01 23.56 45.03
C PHE A 300 18.35 23.94 46.48
N GLU A 301 17.96 23.12 47.47
CA GLU A 301 18.23 23.32 48.91
C GLU A 301 17.71 24.66 49.49
N MET A 302 16.71 25.28 48.86
CA MET A 302 16.09 26.53 49.31
C MET A 302 15.02 26.29 50.39
N LEU A 303 15.45 25.76 51.53
CA LEU A 303 14.57 25.29 52.60
C LEU A 303 13.73 26.41 53.25
N GLU A 304 14.26 27.63 53.35
CA GLU A 304 13.55 28.78 53.93
C GLU A 304 12.34 29.17 53.07
N ARG A 305 12.52 29.31 51.75
CA ARG A 305 11.42 29.59 50.81
C ARG A 305 10.43 28.44 50.74
N ALA A 306 10.92 27.18 50.79
CA ALA A 306 10.05 26.02 50.84
C ALA A 306 9.16 26.03 52.10
N GLN A 307 9.72 26.42 53.25
CA GLN A 307 8.98 26.55 54.52
C GLN A 307 7.91 27.64 54.44
N GLU A 308 8.25 28.82 53.90
CA GLU A 308 7.28 29.92 53.73
C GLU A 308 6.09 29.48 52.86
N VAL A 309 6.36 28.83 51.73
CA VAL A 309 5.32 28.33 50.81
C VAL A 309 4.46 27.23 51.46
N LEU A 310 5.08 26.31 52.22
CA LEU A 310 4.37 25.23 52.91
C LEU A 310 3.58 25.70 54.14
N SER A 311 4.00 26.81 54.75
CA SER A 311 3.30 27.43 55.90
C SER A 311 2.01 28.14 55.50
N GLY A 312 1.94 28.63 54.26
CA GLY A 312 0.74 29.24 53.67
C GLY A 312 -0.30 28.24 53.14
N LEU A 313 -0.03 26.93 53.19
CA LEU A 313 -0.91 25.86 52.70
C LEU A 313 -1.70 25.21 53.84
N GLU A 314 -2.94 24.78 53.54
CA GLU A 314 -3.79 24.10 54.51
C GLU A 314 -3.13 22.82 55.06
N ALA A 315 -3.31 22.57 56.36
CA ALA A 315 -2.51 21.59 57.11
C ALA A 315 -2.68 20.12 56.68
N GLY A 316 -3.71 19.79 55.89
CA GLY A 316 -3.97 18.46 55.35
C GLY A 316 -3.36 18.21 53.97
N GLU A 317 -3.08 19.25 53.18
CA GLU A 317 -2.45 19.10 51.88
C GLU A 317 -0.92 19.07 52.01
N TYR A 318 -0.25 18.31 51.13
CA TYR A 318 1.22 18.28 51.04
C TYR A 318 1.98 17.75 52.27
N GLN A 319 1.38 16.83 53.04
CA GLN A 319 2.00 16.22 54.24
C GLN A 319 3.37 15.57 53.96
N ASN A 320 3.56 15.01 52.75
CA ASN A 320 4.84 14.46 52.27
C ASN A 320 5.93 15.54 52.22
N PHE A 321 5.60 16.75 51.75
CA PHE A 321 6.51 17.87 51.63
C PHE A 321 6.91 18.43 53.00
N ARG A 322 5.97 18.48 53.96
CA ARG A 322 6.27 18.86 55.36
C ARG A 322 7.17 17.84 56.06
N THR A 323 6.94 16.55 55.78
CA THR A 323 7.79 15.47 56.29
C THR A 323 9.21 15.57 55.75
N LEU A 324 9.36 15.84 54.44
CA LEU A 324 10.66 16.03 53.81
C LEU A 324 11.39 17.28 54.32
N LEU A 325 10.68 18.39 54.51
CA LEU A 325 11.22 19.61 55.13
C LEU A 325 11.78 19.32 56.52
N TYR A 326 11.01 18.64 57.37
CA TYR A 326 11.43 18.25 58.71
C TYR A 326 12.67 17.34 58.68
N LEU A 327 12.72 16.38 57.76
CA LEU A 327 13.87 15.47 57.64
C LEU A 327 15.16 16.22 57.23
N ARG A 328 15.06 17.17 56.29
CA ARG A 328 16.21 17.97 55.85
C ARG A 328 16.65 19.02 56.87
N GLN A 329 15.71 19.68 57.55
CA GLN A 329 16.02 20.61 58.65
C GLN A 329 16.73 19.92 59.83
N ASN A 330 16.46 18.63 60.05
CA ASN A 330 17.15 17.81 61.04
C ASN A 330 18.43 17.13 60.51
N GLY A 331 18.97 17.57 59.37
CA GLY A 331 20.26 17.13 58.85
C GLY A 331 20.25 15.74 58.17
N LYS A 332 19.09 15.18 57.83
CA LYS A 332 19.00 13.93 57.05
C LYS A 332 18.83 14.25 55.56
N ASN A 333 19.87 14.00 54.76
CA ASN A 333 19.82 14.09 53.29
C ASN A 333 19.07 12.89 52.71
N VAL A 334 17.74 12.99 52.68
CA VAL A 334 16.88 12.01 52.02
C VAL A 334 16.65 12.46 50.57
N PRO A 335 16.85 11.58 49.56
CA PRO A 335 16.65 11.94 48.18
C PRO A 335 15.18 12.33 47.97
N THR A 336 15.00 13.44 47.28
CA THR A 336 13.70 14.05 47.04
C THR A 336 12.79 13.05 46.33
N ASP A 337 13.33 12.28 45.39
CA ASP A 337 12.62 11.29 44.56
C ASP A 337 11.84 10.22 45.35
N LEU A 338 12.18 9.94 46.62
CA LEU A 338 11.40 9.03 47.48
C LEU A 338 10.00 9.55 47.81
N PHE A 339 9.82 10.87 47.80
CA PHE A 339 8.56 11.53 48.11
C PHE A 339 7.83 12.04 46.87
N PHE A 340 8.48 11.99 45.70
CA PHE A 340 7.93 12.44 44.42
C PHE A 340 7.71 11.24 43.50
N LYS A 341 6.44 10.85 43.30
CA LYS A 341 6.07 9.76 42.38
C LYS A 341 6.38 10.01 40.90
N HIS A 342 6.85 11.20 40.53
CA HIS A 342 6.94 11.67 39.14
C HIS A 342 8.39 11.75 38.61
N ALA A 343 9.40 11.36 39.42
CA ALA A 343 10.81 11.50 39.07
C ALA A 343 11.36 10.43 38.09
N HIS A 344 10.56 9.42 37.75
CA HIS A 344 10.95 8.37 36.83
C HIS A 344 9.85 8.07 35.80
N CYS A 345 9.97 8.70 34.63
CA CYS A 345 9.52 8.17 33.34
C CYS A 345 10.47 8.67 32.26
#